data_AF-A0A523BYZ6-F1
#
_entry.id   AF-A0A523BYZ6-F1
#
_cell.length_a   1.000
_cell.length_b   1.000
_cell.length_c   1.000
_cell.angle_alpha   90.00
_cell.angle_beta   90.00
_cell.angle_gamma   90.00
#
_symmetry.space_group_name_H-M   'P 1'
#
loop_
_entity.id
_entity.type
_entity.pdbx_description
1 polymer ?
#
loop_
_entity_poly.entity_id
_entity_poly.type
_entity_poly.pdbx_seq_one_letter_code
_entity_poly.pdbx_strand_id
1 'polypeptide(L)'
;MKNWSKKIPGVLIAAAALILLAVMVKILSAPQSSPAAGPAWVENNVQALQATLTVSNNPTEEAFIQSKLDLLKRIQATSAGALQNVPEKPADVCAFRPTALPTPQRTPGVEQFTPELYEDLQGKLNSRWQAEVNGQWVTVLAGTVYTDPPQAALWVFVENTADGGVMPAPQAAGMLQITSADQARLTLRDEAGTIFYFDVAGRAFVFSPDEIVPTLAPQPTNTPTAEICPP
;
A
#
# COMPACT_ATOMS: atom_id res chain seq x y z
N MET A 1 35.44 -68.92 -23.49
CA MET A 1 34.98 -69.38 -22.15
C MET A 1 35.75 -68.54 -21.14
N LYS A 2 35.18 -67.65 -20.31
CA LYS A 2 34.14 -67.88 -19.29
C LYS A 2 33.66 -66.49 -18.80
N ASN A 3 32.41 -66.11 -19.10
CA ASN A 3 31.79 -64.89 -18.57
C ASN A 3 31.36 -65.13 -17.12
N TRP A 4 31.86 -64.32 -16.17
CA TRP A 4 31.39 -64.31 -14.78
C TRP A 4 30.50 -63.08 -14.56
N SER A 5 29.20 -63.31 -14.73
CA SER A 5 28.13 -62.41 -14.28
C SER A 5 28.16 -62.33 -12.75
N LYS A 6 28.67 -61.21 -12.21
CA LYS A 6 28.45 -60.86 -10.80
C LYS A 6 27.03 -60.34 -10.66
N LYS A 7 26.12 -61.22 -10.27
CA LYS A 7 24.79 -60.83 -9.77
C LYS A 7 24.99 -60.03 -8.48
N ILE A 8 24.81 -58.71 -8.55
CA ILE A 8 24.66 -57.88 -7.37
C ILE A 8 23.30 -58.28 -6.76
N PRO A 9 23.24 -58.78 -5.50
CA PRO A 9 21.99 -59.23 -4.92
C PRO A 9 21.06 -58.03 -4.73
N GLY A 10 19.91 -58.03 -5.40
CA GLY A 10 18.89 -56.96 -5.37
C GLY A 10 18.37 -56.59 -3.98
N VAL A 11 18.75 -57.33 -2.94
CA VAL A 11 18.42 -57.07 -1.54
C VAL A 11 19.16 -55.83 -1.00
N LEU A 12 20.38 -55.53 -1.46
CA LEU A 12 21.13 -54.34 -1.01
C LEU A 12 20.60 -53.03 -1.60
N ILE A 13 20.07 -53.06 -2.83
CA ILE A 13 19.48 -51.90 -3.49
C ILE A 13 18.09 -51.58 -2.89
N ALA A 14 17.32 -52.61 -2.54
CA ALA A 14 16.03 -52.43 -1.87
C ALA A 14 16.18 -51.86 -0.44
N ALA A 15 17.21 -52.30 0.31
CA ALA A 15 17.48 -51.76 1.65
C ALA A 15 17.94 -50.29 1.60
N ALA A 16 18.80 -49.91 0.65
CA ALA A 16 19.22 -48.52 0.47
C ALA A 16 18.05 -47.61 0.02
N ALA A 17 17.16 -48.11 -0.85
CA ALA A 17 15.96 -47.38 -1.28
C ALA A 17 14.94 -47.19 -0.14
N LEU A 18 14.77 -48.20 0.73
CA LEU A 18 13.89 -48.10 1.90
C LEU A 18 14.42 -47.15 2.98
N ILE A 19 15.74 -47.06 3.16
CA ILE A 19 16.36 -46.09 4.07
C ILE A 19 16.19 -44.66 3.52
N LEU A 20 16.39 -44.44 2.22
CA LEU A 20 16.13 -43.14 1.57
C LEU A 20 14.65 -42.74 1.64
N LEU A 21 13.72 -43.70 1.50
CA LEU A 21 12.28 -43.45 1.63
C LEU A 21 11.88 -43.11 3.07
N ALA A 22 12.44 -43.82 4.06
CA ALA A 22 12.18 -43.56 5.48
C ALA A 22 12.72 -42.18 5.94
N VAL A 23 13.84 -41.73 5.37
CA VAL A 23 14.38 -40.38 5.60
C VAL A 23 13.49 -39.31 4.93
N MET A 24 12.99 -39.55 3.71
CA MET A 24 12.06 -38.61 3.05
C MET A 24 10.71 -38.48 3.77
N VAL A 25 10.13 -39.57 4.28
CA VAL A 25 8.84 -39.55 4.98
C VAL A 25 8.92 -38.79 6.30
N LYS A 26 10.08 -38.79 6.99
CA LYS A 26 10.28 -37.97 8.20
C LYS A 26 10.42 -36.47 7.91
N ILE A 27 10.90 -36.09 6.72
CA ILE A 27 11.01 -34.68 6.30
C ILE A 27 9.65 -34.10 5.89
N LEU A 28 8.75 -34.93 5.35
CA LEU A 28 7.43 -34.51 4.87
C LEU A 28 6.32 -34.46 5.94
N SER A 29 6.58 -34.97 7.15
CA SER A 29 5.56 -35.10 8.21
C SER A 29 5.73 -34.11 9.37
N ALA A 30 6.75 -33.26 9.35
CA ALA A 30 6.89 -32.22 10.35
C ALA A 30 5.92 -31.07 10.03
N PRO A 31 5.08 -30.60 10.98
CA PRO A 31 4.29 -29.41 10.77
C PRO A 31 5.24 -28.26 10.42
N GLN A 32 5.15 -27.75 9.20
CA GLN A 32 5.84 -26.54 8.75
C GLN A 32 5.17 -25.30 9.38
N SER A 33 5.15 -25.23 10.71
CA SER A 33 5.23 -23.94 11.35
C SER A 33 6.66 -23.49 11.13
N SER A 34 6.93 -22.78 10.05
CA SER A 34 8.19 -22.02 9.91
C SER A 34 8.32 -21.22 11.21
N PRO A 35 9.28 -21.53 12.09
CA PRO A 35 9.42 -20.76 13.31
C PRO A 35 9.66 -19.32 12.87
N ALA A 36 8.88 -18.38 13.39
CA ALA A 36 9.10 -16.97 13.13
C ALA A 36 10.59 -16.67 13.32
N ALA A 37 11.21 -16.00 12.36
CA ALA A 37 12.63 -15.67 12.41
C ALA A 37 12.91 -14.86 13.68
N GLY A 38 13.47 -15.51 14.70
CA GLY A 38 13.67 -14.99 16.04
C GLY A 38 14.82 -15.71 16.76
N PRO A 39 15.14 -15.32 18.00
CA PRO A 39 16.33 -15.82 18.69
C PRO A 39 16.42 -17.36 18.78
N ALA A 40 15.29 -18.01 19.09
CA ALA A 40 15.21 -19.48 19.14
C ALA A 40 15.41 -20.14 17.77
N TRP A 41 14.96 -19.49 16.68
CA TRP A 41 15.20 -19.98 15.32
C TRP A 41 16.69 -19.95 14.98
N VAL A 42 17.39 -18.87 15.32
CA VAL A 42 18.84 -18.74 15.08
C VAL A 42 19.61 -19.81 15.85
N GLU A 43 19.31 -20.01 17.13
CA GLU A 43 19.96 -21.02 17.98
C GLU A 43 19.78 -22.44 17.42
N ASN A 44 18.56 -22.81 17.05
CA ASN A 44 18.26 -24.13 16.46
C ASN A 44 19.03 -24.36 15.15
N ASN A 45 19.16 -23.33 14.31
CA ASN A 45 19.90 -23.44 13.05
C ASN A 45 21.41 -23.54 13.27
N VAL A 46 21.96 -22.85 14.27
CA VAL A 46 23.38 -22.98 14.64
C VAL A 46 23.68 -24.40 15.10
N GLN A 47 22.86 -24.96 15.99
CA GLN A 47 23.04 -26.33 16.49
C GLN A 47 22.92 -27.36 15.36
N ALA A 48 21.92 -27.23 14.49
CA ALA A 48 21.72 -28.12 13.36
C ALA A 48 22.91 -28.12 12.39
N LEU A 49 23.41 -26.94 12.02
CA LEU A 49 24.56 -26.80 11.12
C LEU A 49 25.87 -27.29 11.75
N GLN A 50 26.06 -27.09 13.06
CA GLN A 50 27.20 -27.68 13.78
C GLN A 50 27.16 -29.21 13.77
N ALA A 51 25.99 -29.81 13.99
CA ALA A 51 25.83 -31.26 13.89
C ALA A 51 26.13 -31.77 12.47
N THR A 52 25.65 -31.08 11.42
CA THR A 52 25.98 -31.42 10.03
C THR A 52 27.48 -31.32 9.74
N LEU A 53 28.15 -30.30 10.28
CA LEU A 53 29.59 -30.12 10.10
C LEU A 53 30.39 -31.31 10.67
N THR A 54 29.97 -31.88 11.80
CA THR A 54 30.69 -33.01 12.44
C THR A 54 30.66 -34.32 11.67
N VAL A 55 29.69 -34.50 10.76
CA VAL A 55 29.52 -35.72 9.96
C VAL A 55 29.86 -35.53 8.48
N SER A 56 30.12 -34.28 8.06
CA SER A 56 30.56 -33.97 6.69
C SER A 56 31.97 -34.48 6.46
N ASN A 57 32.23 -34.97 5.25
CA ASN A 57 33.58 -35.35 4.78
C ASN A 57 33.92 -34.65 3.45
N ASN A 58 33.11 -33.67 3.04
CA ASN A 58 33.28 -32.94 1.80
C ASN A 58 33.78 -31.51 2.11
N PRO A 59 34.99 -31.13 1.66
CA PRO A 59 35.58 -29.84 2.01
C PRO A 59 34.79 -28.63 1.46
N THR A 60 34.11 -28.79 0.32
CA THR A 60 33.27 -27.71 -0.24
C THR A 60 32.00 -27.52 0.58
N GLU A 61 31.42 -28.61 1.09
CA GLU A 61 30.24 -28.57 1.95
C GLU A 61 30.57 -27.97 3.32
N GLU A 62 31.71 -28.36 3.91
CA GLU A 62 32.21 -27.82 5.17
C GLU A 62 32.42 -26.30 5.09
N ALA A 63 33.05 -25.80 4.03
CA ALA A 63 33.26 -24.37 3.81
C ALA A 63 31.93 -23.60 3.72
N PHE A 64 30.93 -24.18 3.04
CA PHE A 64 29.60 -23.58 2.94
C PHE A 64 28.86 -23.56 4.29
N ILE A 65 28.91 -24.66 5.04
CA ILE A 65 28.31 -24.76 6.39
C ILE A 65 28.96 -23.75 7.33
N GLN A 66 30.29 -23.62 7.28
CA GLN A 66 31.03 -22.66 8.10
C GLN A 66 30.62 -21.21 7.80
N SER A 67 30.49 -20.84 6.52
CA SER A 67 30.02 -19.50 6.11
C SER A 67 28.62 -19.19 6.65
N LYS A 68 27.71 -20.16 6.63
CA LYS A 68 26.37 -20.02 7.22
C LYS A 68 26.42 -19.87 8.75
N LEU A 69 27.25 -20.64 9.43
CA LEU A 69 27.45 -20.51 10.88
C LEU A 69 27.97 -19.12 11.26
N ASP A 70 28.93 -18.59 10.50
CA ASP A 70 29.49 -17.25 10.74
C ASP A 70 28.45 -16.15 10.51
N LEU A 71 27.55 -16.32 9.52
CA LEU A 71 26.41 -15.42 9.34
C LEU A 71 25.44 -15.48 10.53
N LEU A 72 25.02 -16.67 10.95
CA LEU A 72 24.06 -16.84 12.05
C LEU A 72 24.62 -16.33 13.38
N LYS A 73 25.90 -16.57 13.67
CA LYS A 73 26.58 -16.03 14.86
C LYS A 73 26.63 -14.50 14.85
N ARG A 74 26.85 -13.88 13.68
CA ARG A 74 26.78 -12.42 13.53
C ARG A 74 25.37 -11.89 13.80
N ILE A 75 24.34 -12.54 13.25
CA ILE A 75 22.94 -12.18 13.52
C ILE A 75 22.67 -12.27 15.04
N GLN A 76 23.08 -13.35 15.70
CA GLN A 76 22.91 -13.54 17.14
C GLN A 76 23.59 -12.44 17.95
N ALA A 77 24.84 -12.10 17.62
CA ALA A 77 25.59 -11.04 18.29
C ALA A 77 24.94 -9.66 18.10
N THR A 78 24.50 -9.33 16.88
CA THR A 78 23.81 -8.07 16.58
C THR A 78 22.48 -7.98 17.30
N SER A 79 21.69 -9.05 17.35
CA SER A 79 20.42 -9.07 18.10
C SER A 79 20.65 -8.89 19.60
N ALA A 80 21.67 -9.53 20.18
CA ALA A 80 22.01 -9.35 21.59
C ALA A 80 22.42 -7.89 21.90
N GLY A 81 23.21 -7.26 21.03
CA GLY A 81 23.59 -5.85 21.17
C GLY A 81 22.42 -4.88 20.96
N ALA A 82 21.50 -5.20 20.06
CA ALA A 82 20.30 -4.40 19.81
C ALA A 82 19.34 -4.43 21.02
N LEU A 83 19.21 -5.58 21.69
CA LEU A 83 18.40 -5.72 22.90
C LEU A 83 18.96 -4.95 24.10
N GLN A 84 20.28 -4.77 24.18
CA GLN A 84 20.92 -4.01 25.26
C GLN A 84 20.73 -2.49 25.13
N ASN A 85 20.43 -2.00 23.93
CA ASN A 85 20.27 -0.57 23.66
C ASN A 85 18.84 -0.23 23.20
N VAL A 86 17.85 -1.04 23.57
CA VAL A 86 16.45 -0.71 23.30
C VAL A 86 16.11 0.54 24.11
N PRO A 87 15.75 1.67 23.45
CA PRO A 87 15.29 2.83 24.19
C PRO A 87 14.11 2.42 25.05
N GLU A 88 14.13 2.79 26.34
CA GLU A 88 12.97 2.59 27.19
C GLU A 88 11.77 3.29 26.55
N LYS A 89 10.65 2.57 26.43
CA LYS A 89 9.40 3.18 25.99
C LYS A 89 9.12 4.36 26.93
N PRO A 90 8.92 5.58 26.41
CA PRO A 90 8.61 6.72 27.24
C PRO A 90 7.46 6.43 28.20
N ALA A 91 7.65 6.75 29.48
CA ALA A 91 6.61 6.64 30.50
C ALA A 91 5.42 7.56 30.18
N ASP A 92 5.70 8.70 29.54
CA ASP A 92 4.72 9.64 29.03
C ASP A 92 4.69 9.58 27.49
N VAL A 93 3.65 8.97 26.95
CA VAL A 93 3.41 8.90 25.50
C VAL A 93 3.07 10.28 24.93
N CYS A 94 2.54 11.18 25.76
CA CYS A 94 2.12 12.52 25.36
C CYS A 94 3.28 13.52 25.31
N ALA A 95 4.34 13.32 26.09
CA ALA A 95 5.56 14.14 26.03
C ALA A 95 6.25 14.13 24.65
N PHE A 96 5.99 13.10 23.85
CA PHE A 96 6.51 12.95 22.49
C PHE A 96 5.45 13.27 21.42
N ARG A 97 4.29 13.83 21.81
CA ARG A 97 3.28 14.30 20.85
C ARG A 97 3.91 15.41 19.99
N PRO A 98 3.96 15.26 18.66
CA PRO A 98 4.37 16.36 17.80
C PRO A 98 3.47 17.57 18.05
N THR A 99 4.06 18.77 18.09
CA THR A 99 3.28 20.01 18.11
C THR A 99 2.32 20.00 16.93
N ALA A 100 1.04 20.23 17.20
CA ALA A 100 0.05 20.33 16.15
C ALA A 100 0.49 21.40 15.14
N LEU A 101 0.54 21.04 13.87
CA LEU A 101 0.77 22.01 12.81
C LEU A 101 -0.40 23.00 12.80
N PRO A 102 -0.17 24.28 12.49
CA PRO A 102 -1.25 25.23 12.31
C PRO A 102 -2.20 24.69 11.23
N THR A 103 -3.50 24.72 11.52
CA THR A 103 -4.51 24.32 10.54
C THR A 103 -4.42 25.27 9.35
N PRO A 104 -4.20 24.76 8.12
CA PRO A 104 -4.16 25.61 6.93
C PRO A 104 -5.46 26.39 6.83
N GLN A 105 -5.36 27.71 6.66
CA GLN A 105 -6.54 28.53 6.39
C GLN A 105 -7.07 28.18 5.01
N ARG A 106 -8.33 27.76 4.94
CA ARG A 106 -8.99 27.42 3.68
C ARG A 106 -9.57 28.67 3.06
N THR A 107 -9.21 28.93 1.81
CA THR A 107 -9.78 30.03 1.03
C THR A 107 -10.78 29.44 0.02
N PRO A 108 -12.07 29.75 0.12
CA PRO A 108 -13.03 29.35 -0.90
C PRO A 108 -12.72 29.98 -2.25
N GLY A 109 -13.09 29.30 -3.34
CA GLY A 109 -13.02 29.84 -4.69
C GLY A 109 -12.34 28.92 -5.69
N VAL A 110 -12.14 29.46 -6.89
CA VAL A 110 -11.47 28.79 -8.01
C VAL A 110 -9.99 29.14 -8.00
N GLU A 111 -9.15 28.12 -8.16
CA GLU A 111 -7.72 28.25 -8.37
C GLU A 111 -7.30 27.47 -9.61
N GLN A 112 -6.47 28.08 -10.43
CA GLN A 112 -5.87 27.45 -11.61
C GLN A 112 -4.41 27.16 -11.31
N PHE A 113 -3.91 26.05 -11.85
CA PHE A 113 -2.51 25.65 -11.69
C PHE A 113 -2.01 24.96 -12.96
N THR A 114 -0.69 24.81 -13.04
CA THR A 114 -0.05 24.13 -14.17
C THR A 114 -0.54 22.68 -14.24
N PRO A 115 -0.94 22.16 -15.42
CA PRO A 115 -1.39 20.79 -15.55
C PRO A 115 -0.38 19.76 -15.00
N GLU A 116 -0.79 19.01 -13.98
CA GLU A 116 0.06 18.06 -13.26
C GLU A 116 -0.61 16.68 -13.19
N LEU A 117 0.20 15.61 -13.19
CA LEU A 117 -0.27 14.23 -13.05
C LEU A 117 -0.46 13.90 -11.57
N TYR A 118 -1.67 13.46 -11.23
CA TYR A 118 -2.02 12.91 -9.93
C TYR A 118 -2.25 11.42 -10.10
N GLU A 119 -1.20 10.62 -9.84
CA GLU A 119 -1.21 9.17 -10.08
C GLU A 119 -2.27 8.45 -9.25
N ASP A 120 -2.46 8.87 -8.00
CA ASP A 120 -3.46 8.37 -7.08
C ASP A 120 -4.89 8.64 -7.56
N LEU A 121 -5.10 9.74 -8.26
CA LEU A 121 -6.38 10.12 -8.86
C LEU A 121 -6.55 9.62 -10.30
N GLN A 122 -5.49 9.03 -10.88
CA GLN A 122 -5.44 8.62 -12.29
C GLN A 122 -5.85 9.74 -13.25
N GLY A 123 -5.45 10.98 -12.95
CA GLY A 123 -5.88 12.17 -13.68
C GLY A 123 -4.76 13.18 -13.88
N LYS A 124 -4.83 13.93 -14.98
CA LYS A 124 -4.01 15.13 -15.18
C LYS A 124 -4.89 16.35 -14.92
N LEU A 125 -4.59 17.11 -13.87
CA LEU A 125 -5.47 18.14 -13.31
C LEU A 125 -4.87 19.53 -13.52
N ASN A 126 -5.70 20.55 -13.69
CA ASN A 126 -5.25 21.92 -13.98
C ASN A 126 -5.98 23.03 -13.21
N SER A 127 -7.03 22.68 -12.46
CA SER A 127 -7.83 23.64 -11.73
C SER A 127 -8.55 22.96 -10.58
N ARG A 128 -8.81 23.74 -9.54
CA ARG A 128 -9.60 23.33 -8.38
C ARG A 128 -10.61 24.40 -8.02
N TRP A 129 -11.70 23.96 -7.43
CA TRP A 129 -12.61 24.79 -6.68
C TRP A 129 -12.82 24.16 -5.31
N GLN A 130 -12.99 25.00 -4.29
CA GLN A 130 -13.35 24.55 -2.95
C GLN A 130 -14.27 25.55 -2.26
N ALA A 131 -15.25 25.06 -1.53
CA ALA A 131 -16.11 25.86 -0.66
C ALA A 131 -16.90 24.98 0.31
N GLU A 132 -17.64 25.61 1.21
CA GLU A 132 -18.64 24.94 2.03
C GLU A 132 -19.97 24.83 1.26
N VAL A 133 -20.53 23.62 1.18
CA VAL A 133 -21.83 23.32 0.58
C VAL A 133 -22.61 22.49 1.60
N ASN A 134 -23.77 22.99 2.03
CA ASN A 134 -24.63 22.31 3.02
C ASN A 134 -23.91 21.91 4.32
N GLY A 135 -23.00 22.76 4.82
CA GLY A 135 -22.26 22.48 6.05
C GLY A 135 -21.05 21.55 5.87
N GLN A 136 -20.73 21.16 4.63
CA GLN A 136 -19.61 20.27 4.32
C GLN A 136 -18.61 20.97 3.41
N TRP A 137 -17.32 20.83 3.71
CA TRP A 137 -16.28 21.32 2.82
C TRP A 137 -16.16 20.39 1.62
N VAL A 138 -16.28 20.96 0.42
CA VAL A 138 -16.20 20.23 -0.84
C VAL A 138 -15.03 20.77 -1.65
N THR A 139 -14.26 19.87 -2.22
CA THR A 139 -13.21 20.18 -3.20
C THR A 139 -13.56 19.51 -4.52
N VAL A 140 -13.47 20.26 -5.61
CA VAL A 140 -13.65 19.76 -6.98
C VAL A 140 -12.38 20.04 -7.76
N LEU A 141 -11.77 19.00 -8.32
CA LEU A 141 -10.63 19.12 -9.23
C LEU A 141 -11.10 18.84 -10.65
N ALA A 142 -10.59 19.56 -11.64
CA ALA A 142 -10.89 19.33 -13.05
C ALA A 142 -9.65 19.00 -13.87
N GLY A 143 -9.85 18.14 -14.87
CA GLY A 143 -8.77 17.68 -15.73
C GLY A 143 -9.21 16.62 -16.74
N THR A 144 -8.27 15.76 -17.13
CA THR A 144 -8.49 14.57 -17.98
C THR A 144 -8.14 13.28 -17.25
N VAL A 145 -8.80 12.19 -17.64
CA VAL A 145 -8.44 10.85 -17.20
C VAL A 145 -7.11 10.47 -17.85
N TYR A 146 -6.14 10.03 -17.04
CA TYR A 146 -4.79 9.72 -17.52
C TYR A 146 -4.77 8.59 -18.56
N THR A 147 -5.59 7.56 -18.35
CA THR A 147 -5.69 6.38 -19.24
C THR A 147 -6.55 6.61 -20.47
N ASP A 148 -7.34 7.68 -20.50
CA ASP A 148 -8.20 8.07 -21.63
C ASP A 148 -8.17 9.60 -21.77
N PRO A 149 -7.09 10.19 -22.32
CA PRO A 149 -6.91 11.63 -22.36
C PRO A 149 -8.04 12.44 -23.02
N PRO A 150 -8.74 11.93 -24.05
CA PRO A 150 -9.95 12.57 -24.57
C PRO A 150 -11.08 12.72 -23.54
N GLN A 151 -11.17 11.84 -22.55
CA GLN A 151 -12.20 11.87 -21.51
C GLN A 151 -11.84 12.85 -20.40
N ALA A 152 -12.56 13.97 -20.35
CA ALA A 152 -12.49 14.90 -19.23
C ALA A 152 -13.33 14.42 -18.05
N ALA A 153 -12.94 14.83 -16.84
CA ALA A 153 -13.69 14.49 -15.64
C ALA A 153 -13.50 15.53 -14.52
N LEU A 154 -14.40 15.45 -13.54
CA LEU A 154 -14.28 16.12 -12.25
C LEU A 154 -14.02 15.10 -11.15
N TRP A 155 -13.10 15.40 -10.24
CA TRP A 155 -12.91 14.64 -9.01
C TRP A 155 -13.50 15.44 -7.86
N VAL A 156 -14.56 14.92 -7.27
CA VAL A 156 -15.30 15.56 -6.18
C VAL A 156 -14.94 14.88 -4.87
N PHE A 157 -14.52 15.66 -3.89
CA PHE A 157 -14.19 15.20 -2.54
C PHE A 157 -15.06 15.93 -1.53
N VAL A 158 -15.68 15.18 -0.64
CA VAL A 158 -16.50 15.72 0.44
C VAL A 158 -15.88 15.33 1.76
N GLU A 159 -15.42 16.34 2.50
CA GLU A 159 -14.64 16.09 3.69
C GLU A 159 -15.42 15.33 4.75
N ASN A 160 -14.73 14.43 5.45
CA ASN A 160 -15.27 13.61 6.53
C ASN A 160 -16.43 12.71 6.12
N THR A 161 -16.60 12.41 4.83
CA THR A 161 -17.61 11.47 4.34
C THR A 161 -17.01 10.51 3.31
N ALA A 162 -17.79 9.50 2.92
CA ALA A 162 -17.50 8.68 1.75
C ALA A 162 -18.15 9.24 0.47
N ASP A 163 -18.81 10.41 0.52
CA ASP A 163 -19.42 11.05 -0.65
C ASP A 163 -18.35 11.63 -1.59
N GLY A 164 -18.70 11.71 -2.87
CA GLY A 164 -17.83 12.19 -3.94
C GLY A 164 -17.53 11.11 -4.97
N GLY A 165 -16.45 11.32 -5.71
CA GLY A 165 -16.01 10.42 -6.77
C GLY A 165 -15.67 11.15 -8.06
N VAL A 166 -15.55 10.36 -9.13
CA VAL A 166 -15.20 10.84 -10.47
C VAL A 166 -16.47 11.04 -11.28
N MET A 167 -16.67 12.24 -11.81
CA MET A 167 -17.81 12.61 -12.64
C MET A 167 -17.32 12.86 -14.08
N PRO A 168 -17.48 11.90 -15.00
CA PRO A 168 -17.09 12.09 -16.39
C PRO A 168 -17.89 13.21 -17.05
N ALA A 169 -17.21 14.08 -17.79
CA ALA A 169 -17.88 15.09 -18.59
C ALA A 169 -18.63 14.40 -19.76
N PRO A 170 -19.87 14.82 -20.07
CA PRO A 170 -20.72 14.11 -21.03
C PRO A 170 -20.20 14.14 -22.47
N GLN A 171 -19.63 15.27 -22.90
CA GLN A 171 -19.15 15.48 -24.27
C GLN A 171 -17.97 16.47 -24.30
N ALA A 172 -16.97 16.28 -23.43
CA ALA A 172 -15.80 17.16 -23.43
C ALA A 172 -14.77 16.72 -24.48
N ALA A 173 -14.13 17.70 -25.11
CA ALA A 173 -12.97 17.49 -25.96
C ALA A 173 -11.69 17.84 -25.18
N GLY A 174 -11.07 16.84 -24.56
CA GLY A 174 -9.81 17.01 -23.84
C GLY A 174 -9.98 17.59 -22.44
N MET A 175 -9.01 18.38 -21.98
CA MET A 175 -8.93 18.81 -20.59
C MET A 175 -10.01 19.81 -20.18
N LEU A 176 -10.74 19.48 -19.11
CA LEU A 176 -11.70 20.37 -18.49
C LEU A 176 -11.02 21.31 -17.51
N GLN A 177 -11.39 22.59 -17.54
CA GLN A 177 -10.90 23.62 -16.62
C GLN A 177 -12.07 24.30 -15.92
N ILE A 178 -11.98 24.50 -14.61
CA ILE A 178 -12.91 25.36 -13.86
C ILE A 178 -12.53 26.82 -14.11
N THR A 179 -13.45 27.59 -14.69
CA THR A 179 -13.20 28.99 -15.10
C THR A 179 -13.81 30.00 -14.15
N SER A 180 -14.95 29.69 -13.55
CA SER A 180 -15.59 30.49 -12.51
C SER A 180 -16.54 29.62 -11.69
N ALA A 181 -17.00 30.19 -10.58
CA ALA A 181 -18.06 29.60 -9.76
C ALA A 181 -19.01 30.71 -9.29
N ASP A 182 -20.29 30.41 -9.31
CA ASP A 182 -21.32 31.18 -8.60
C ASP A 182 -21.93 30.26 -7.54
N GLN A 183 -21.64 30.56 -6.27
CA GLN A 183 -21.95 29.67 -5.16
C GLN A 183 -21.42 28.24 -5.40
N ALA A 184 -22.33 27.26 -5.48
CA ALA A 184 -22.04 25.85 -5.71
C ALA A 184 -22.23 25.43 -7.18
N ARG A 185 -22.33 26.39 -8.11
CA ARG A 185 -22.43 26.16 -9.56
C ARG A 185 -21.11 26.50 -10.23
N LEU A 186 -20.47 25.50 -10.84
CA LEU A 186 -19.20 25.68 -11.55
C LEU A 186 -19.44 25.94 -13.03
N THR A 187 -18.73 26.92 -13.58
CA THR A 187 -18.62 27.10 -15.04
C THR A 187 -17.28 26.54 -15.49
N LEU A 188 -17.35 25.59 -16.42
CA LEU A 188 -16.21 24.83 -16.90
C LEU A 188 -16.03 25.05 -18.39
N ARG A 189 -14.81 24.87 -18.86
CA ARG A 189 -14.46 24.96 -20.28
C ARG A 189 -13.50 23.85 -20.66
N ASP A 190 -13.75 23.18 -21.78
CA ASP A 190 -12.80 22.22 -22.36
C ASP A 190 -11.78 22.88 -23.30
N GLU A 191 -10.88 22.10 -23.91
CA GLU A 191 -9.87 22.62 -24.83
C GLU A 191 -10.46 23.14 -26.15
N ALA A 192 -11.63 22.65 -26.54
CA ALA A 192 -12.37 23.14 -27.70
C ALA A 192 -13.13 24.45 -27.43
N GLY A 193 -13.21 24.88 -26.16
CA GLY A 193 -13.92 26.08 -25.74
C GLY A 193 -15.40 25.85 -25.42
N THR A 194 -15.87 24.60 -25.42
CA THR A 194 -17.22 24.22 -25.02
C THR A 194 -17.42 24.53 -23.54
N ILE A 195 -18.55 25.16 -23.22
CA ILE A 195 -18.90 25.51 -21.84
C ILE A 195 -19.76 24.40 -21.24
N PHE A 196 -19.42 24.01 -20.01
CA PHE A 196 -20.21 23.10 -19.19
C PHE A 196 -20.56 23.76 -17.88
N TYR A 197 -21.65 23.31 -17.28
CA TYR A 197 -22.04 23.70 -15.94
C TYR A 197 -22.13 22.46 -15.08
N PHE A 198 -21.62 22.56 -13.85
CA PHE A 198 -21.71 21.48 -12.88
C PHE A 198 -22.31 21.99 -11.58
N ASP A 199 -23.40 21.38 -11.16
CA ASP A 199 -23.99 21.63 -9.85
C ASP A 199 -23.28 20.76 -8.81
N VAL A 200 -22.56 21.41 -7.90
CA VAL A 200 -21.81 20.71 -6.87
C VAL A 200 -22.77 20.03 -5.90
N ALA A 201 -23.88 20.68 -5.51
CA ALA A 201 -24.80 20.15 -4.50
C ALA A 201 -25.57 18.89 -4.96
N GLY A 202 -25.90 18.80 -6.24
CA GLY A 202 -26.58 17.69 -6.91
C GLY A 202 -25.63 16.72 -7.60
N ARG A 203 -24.32 17.00 -7.64
CA ARG A 203 -23.28 16.20 -8.30
C ARG A 203 -23.56 15.89 -9.77
N ALA A 204 -24.10 16.86 -10.49
CA ALA A 204 -24.57 16.64 -11.85
C ALA A 204 -24.08 17.74 -12.81
N PHE A 205 -23.75 17.32 -14.03
CA PHE A 205 -23.65 18.25 -15.14
C PHE A 205 -25.04 18.72 -15.54
N VAL A 206 -25.17 20.01 -15.84
CA VAL A 206 -26.42 20.64 -16.23
C VAL A 206 -26.25 21.43 -17.53
N PHE A 207 -27.35 21.81 -18.16
CA PHE A 207 -27.32 22.53 -19.43
C PHE A 207 -27.26 24.04 -19.28
N SER A 208 -27.72 24.59 -18.15
CA SER A 208 -27.73 26.02 -17.89
C SER A 208 -27.37 26.35 -16.43
N PRO A 209 -26.86 27.57 -16.16
CA PRO A 209 -26.52 27.97 -14.79
C PRO A 209 -27.74 28.03 -13.88
N ASP A 210 -28.93 28.31 -14.45
CA ASP A 210 -30.19 28.45 -13.71
C ASP A 210 -30.95 27.12 -13.53
N GLU A 211 -30.41 26.01 -14.04
CA GLU A 211 -31.06 24.69 -13.93
C GLU A 211 -31.07 24.22 -12.47
N ILE A 212 -32.27 23.99 -11.95
CA ILE A 212 -32.49 23.51 -10.59
C ILE A 212 -32.34 21.99 -10.57
N VAL A 213 -31.37 21.51 -9.81
CA VAL A 213 -31.12 20.08 -9.59
C VAL A 213 -31.46 19.73 -8.14
N PRO A 214 -32.09 18.58 -7.87
CA PRO A 214 -32.26 18.10 -6.51
C PRO A 214 -30.92 18.01 -5.78
N THR A 215 -30.82 18.69 -4.64
CA THR A 215 -29.65 18.61 -3.77
C THR A 215 -29.58 17.22 -3.14
N LEU A 216 -28.38 16.63 -3.12
CA LEU A 216 -28.17 15.36 -2.42
C LEU A 216 -28.29 15.57 -0.90
N ALA A 217 -28.88 14.58 -0.23
CA ALA A 217 -28.93 14.59 1.22
C ALA A 217 -27.50 14.48 1.80
N PRO A 218 -27.17 15.23 2.86
CA PRO A 218 -25.86 15.18 3.48
C PRO A 218 -25.57 13.76 3.99
N GLN A 219 -24.39 13.24 3.66
CA GLN A 219 -23.94 11.94 4.14
C GLN A 219 -23.45 12.03 5.59
N PRO A 220 -23.59 10.95 6.39
CA PRO A 220 -23.06 10.92 7.75
C PRO A 220 -21.56 11.19 7.75
N THR A 221 -21.11 11.97 8.74
CA THR A 221 -19.69 12.26 8.91
C THR A 221 -19.00 11.19 9.72
N ASN A 222 -17.70 10.98 9.45
CA ASN A 222 -16.86 10.09 10.23
C ASN A 222 -16.85 10.53 11.69
N THR A 223 -16.98 9.56 12.60
CA THR A 223 -16.86 9.83 14.03
C THR A 223 -15.41 10.23 14.36
N PRO A 224 -15.18 11.35 15.07
CA PRO A 224 -13.84 11.73 15.48
C PRO A 224 -13.20 10.63 16.33
N THR A 225 -11.95 10.29 16.05
CA THR A 225 -11.16 9.40 16.90
C THR A 225 -10.87 10.11 18.22
N ALA A 226 -11.08 9.42 19.34
CA ALA A 226 -10.75 9.97 20.65
C ALA A 226 -9.25 10.32 20.74
N GLU A 227 -8.95 11.54 21.21
CA GLU A 227 -7.56 11.93 21.44
C GLU A 227 -6.99 11.17 22.64
N ILE A 228 -5.87 10.46 22.42
CA ILE A 228 -5.15 9.73 23.48
C ILE A 228 -4.50 10.72 24.46
N CYS A 229 -4.14 11.91 23.98
CA CYS A 229 -3.49 12.97 24.74
C CYS A 229 -4.34 14.24 24.60
N PRO A 230 -5.30 14.51 25.50
CA PRO A 230 -6.03 15.78 25.47
C PRO A 230 -5.07 16.96 25.70
N PRO A 231 -5.43 18.16 25.22
CA PRO A 231 -4.62 19.38 25.39
C PRO A 231 -4.47 19.80 26.85
#